data_AF-A0A1G4PF59-F1
#
_entry.id   AF-A0A1G4PF59-F1
#
_cell.length_a   1.000
_cell.length_b   1.000
_cell.length_c   1.000
_cell.angle_alpha   90.00
_cell.angle_beta   90.00
_cell.angle_gamma   90.00
#
_symmetry.space_group_name_H-M   'P 1'
#
loop_
_entity.id
_entity.type
_entity.pdbx_description
1 polymer ?
#
loop_
_entity_poly.entity_id
_entity_poly.type
_entity_poly.pdbx_seq_one_letter_code
_entity_poly.pdbx_strand_id
1 'polypeptide(L)'
;MFAGRYLWWMLIAVAIFLFFSMCFDYVTWAVVAMSGCAEVAGSCGPIMLAMSGAMKPSGIGLAGAIMVICTIARLRYLSVNWFWAPVALVWFSASAAFPGILAGGWTGQLRPEMVVESLPVAFLFVTVFCGYLFIAFEEGRMVPFGQRAWLRVVIWIAAGYGVLTAIAETPGLGALPARILGMPWIASAVAAFQPLLAAIFDLGTGSMMPAYAMLALFVAALCASLLPQDIARLAAPFMLRRSRH
;
A
#
# COMPACT_ATOMS: atom_id res chain seq x y z
N MET A 1 16.08 17.05 5.60
CA MET A 1 15.07 16.56 4.65
C MET A 1 14.65 15.15 5.05
N PHE A 2 13.48 15.00 5.65
CA PHE A 2 12.93 13.69 6.05
C PHE A 2 12.30 12.98 4.85
N ALA A 3 11.83 13.72 3.84
CA ALA A 3 11.35 13.17 2.56
C ALA A 3 12.39 12.27 1.87
N GLY A 4 13.64 12.73 1.78
CA GLY A 4 14.73 11.93 1.20
C GLY A 4 15.04 10.65 1.99
N ARG A 5 14.94 10.69 3.32
CA ARG A 5 15.09 9.49 4.17
C ARG A 5 13.92 8.52 3.98
N TYR A 6 12.70 9.02 3.88
CA TYR A 6 11.52 8.21 3.61
C TYR A 6 11.63 7.51 2.25
N LEU A 7 12.01 8.24 1.20
CA LEU A 7 12.26 7.67 -0.13
C LEU A 7 13.35 6.60 -0.08
N TRP A 8 14.46 6.86 0.62
CA TRP A 8 15.55 5.89 0.76
C TRP A 8 15.11 4.60 1.45
N TRP A 9 14.35 4.70 2.54
CA TRP A 9 13.82 3.51 3.22
C TRP A 9 12.78 2.75 2.39
N MET A 10 11.92 3.44 1.63
CA MET A 10 10.98 2.79 0.72
C MET A 10 11.71 2.09 -0.42
N LEU A 11 12.78 2.68 -0.97
CA LEU A 11 13.64 2.03 -1.97
C LEU A 11 14.34 0.80 -1.40
N ILE A 12 14.81 0.87 -0.15
CA ILE A 12 15.37 -0.31 0.54
C ILE A 12 14.31 -1.40 0.69
N ALA A 13 13.10 -1.06 1.11
CA ALA A 13 12.02 -2.03 1.25
C ALA A 13 11.71 -2.72 -0.10
N VAL A 14 11.67 -1.94 -1.19
CA VAL A 14 11.50 -2.47 -2.55
C VAL A 14 12.69 -3.35 -2.96
N ALA A 15 13.93 -2.95 -2.66
CA ALA A 15 15.11 -3.74 -2.95
C ALA A 15 15.14 -5.06 -2.16
N ILE A 16 14.75 -5.05 -0.89
CA ILE A 16 14.60 -6.26 -0.06
C ILE A 16 13.53 -7.16 -0.66
N PHE A 17 12.37 -6.60 -1.03
CA PHE A 17 11.30 -7.37 -1.69
C PHE A 17 11.79 -8.02 -2.99
N LEU A 18 12.48 -7.27 -3.87
CA LEU A 18 13.05 -7.80 -5.11
C LEU A 18 14.12 -8.87 -4.84
N PHE A 19 14.97 -8.67 -3.85
CA PHE A 19 15.98 -9.66 -3.47
C PHE A 19 15.35 -10.98 -3.02
N PHE A 20 14.33 -10.93 -2.14
CA PHE A 20 13.67 -12.13 -1.65
C PHE A 20 12.73 -12.77 -2.68
N SER A 21 12.16 -12.00 -3.60
CA SER A 21 11.29 -12.53 -4.66
C SER A 21 12.07 -13.08 -5.85
N MET A 22 13.16 -12.44 -6.28
CA MET A 22 13.97 -12.90 -7.41
C MET A 22 15.20 -13.68 -6.97
N CYS A 23 16.14 -13.01 -6.30
CA CYS A 23 17.48 -13.55 -6.08
C CYS A 23 17.41 -14.81 -5.23
N PHE A 24 16.56 -14.82 -4.21
CA PHE A 24 16.38 -15.99 -3.37
C PHE A 24 15.80 -17.17 -4.16
N ASP A 25 14.94 -16.94 -5.15
CA ASP A 25 14.39 -18.01 -5.98
C ASP A 25 15.43 -18.62 -6.92
N TYR A 26 16.16 -17.77 -7.65
CA TYR A 26 17.24 -18.21 -8.55
C TYR A 26 18.38 -18.90 -7.80
N VAL A 27 18.79 -18.37 -6.65
CA VAL A 27 19.83 -18.99 -5.81
C VAL A 27 19.33 -20.32 -5.24
N THR A 28 18.08 -20.39 -4.78
CA THR A 28 17.49 -21.66 -4.29
C THR A 28 17.52 -22.72 -5.39
N TRP A 29 17.06 -22.37 -6.60
CA TRP A 29 17.07 -23.29 -7.75
C TRP A 29 18.48 -23.68 -8.18
N ALA A 30 19.43 -22.73 -8.21
CA ALA A 30 20.81 -23.01 -8.55
C ALA A 30 21.47 -23.96 -7.55
N VAL A 31 21.23 -23.78 -6.24
CA VAL A 31 21.74 -24.68 -5.19
C VAL A 31 21.14 -26.08 -5.32
N VAL A 32 19.83 -26.19 -5.62
CA VAL A 32 19.16 -27.48 -5.87
C VAL A 32 19.73 -28.19 -7.10
N ALA A 33 19.98 -27.45 -8.19
CA ALA A 33 20.56 -28.01 -9.40
C ALA A 33 22.03 -28.44 -9.21
N MET A 34 22.85 -27.63 -8.53
CA MET A 34 24.27 -27.94 -8.31
C MET A 34 24.51 -29.04 -7.29
N SER A 35 23.58 -29.26 -6.34
CA SER A 35 23.72 -30.28 -5.30
C SER A 35 23.39 -31.70 -5.77
N GLY A 36 22.95 -31.90 -7.03
CA GLY A 36 22.56 -33.21 -7.57
C GLY A 36 21.33 -33.83 -6.89
N CYS A 37 20.74 -33.11 -5.95
CA CYS A 37 19.68 -33.59 -5.06
C CYS A 37 18.31 -33.70 -5.78
N ALA A 38 18.22 -33.22 -7.03
CA ALA A 38 17.12 -33.52 -7.96
C ALA A 38 17.15 -34.97 -8.48
N GLU A 39 18.28 -35.67 -8.42
CA GLU A 39 18.41 -37.06 -8.88
C GLU A 39 17.91 -38.09 -7.86
N VAL A 40 17.74 -37.68 -6.59
CA VAL A 40 17.26 -38.54 -5.49
C VAL A 40 15.89 -38.05 -5.01
N ALA A 41 14.84 -38.81 -5.35
CA ALA A 41 13.47 -38.46 -5.00
C ALA A 41 13.30 -38.20 -3.49
N GLY A 42 12.86 -37.00 -3.12
CA GLY A 42 12.56 -36.59 -1.74
C GLY A 42 13.72 -35.94 -0.96
N SER A 43 14.96 -35.98 -1.46
CA SER A 43 16.12 -35.41 -0.73
C SER A 43 16.07 -33.88 -0.63
N CYS A 44 15.55 -33.21 -1.67
CA CYS A 44 15.47 -31.74 -1.73
C CYS A 44 14.22 -31.14 -1.09
N GLY A 45 13.27 -31.97 -0.67
CA GLY A 45 12.00 -31.55 -0.05
C GLY A 45 12.18 -30.63 1.18
N PRO A 46 13.02 -31.00 2.16
CA PRO A 46 13.20 -30.20 3.38
C PRO A 46 13.82 -28.81 3.12
N ILE A 47 14.79 -28.73 2.20
CA ILE A 47 15.44 -27.47 1.82
C ILE A 47 14.48 -26.58 1.06
N MET A 48 13.70 -27.14 0.12
CA MET A 48 12.69 -26.39 -0.61
C MET A 48 11.58 -25.91 0.33
N LEU A 49 11.14 -26.72 1.29
CA LEU A 49 10.15 -26.33 2.30
C LEU A 49 10.67 -25.23 3.24
N ALA A 50 11.93 -25.30 3.67
CA ALA A 50 12.52 -24.26 4.52
C ALA A 50 12.67 -22.92 3.77
N MET A 51 13.14 -22.96 2.52
CA MET A 51 13.35 -21.77 1.71
C MET A 51 12.04 -21.14 1.23
N SER A 52 11.11 -21.95 0.70
CA SER A 52 9.82 -21.46 0.18
C SER A 52 8.77 -21.22 1.29
N GLY A 53 8.79 -22.00 2.36
CA GLY A 53 7.79 -21.93 3.43
C GLY A 53 8.12 -20.96 4.56
N ALA A 54 9.39 -20.61 4.79
CA ALA A 54 9.79 -19.74 5.90
C ALA A 54 10.64 -18.53 5.48
N MET A 55 11.70 -18.73 4.70
CA MET A 55 12.63 -17.63 4.37
C MET A 55 12.05 -16.62 3.38
N LYS A 56 11.41 -17.05 2.30
CA LYS A 56 10.76 -16.12 1.35
C LYS A 56 9.61 -15.32 1.99
N PRO A 57 8.63 -15.95 2.69
CA PRO A 57 7.53 -15.21 3.28
C PRO A 57 7.98 -14.23 4.37
N SER A 58 9.01 -14.59 5.14
CA SER A 58 9.57 -13.69 6.17
C SER A 58 10.29 -12.49 5.56
N GLY A 59 11.07 -12.67 4.49
CA GLY A 59 11.73 -11.56 3.78
C GLY A 59 10.73 -10.60 3.13
N ILE A 60 9.70 -11.12 2.46
CA ILE A 60 8.60 -10.32 1.91
C ILE A 60 7.83 -9.61 3.04
N GLY A 61 7.55 -10.31 4.14
CA GLY A 61 6.91 -9.75 5.32
C GLY A 61 7.73 -8.61 5.95
N LEU A 62 9.06 -8.74 6.01
CA LEU A 62 9.96 -7.72 6.51
C LEU A 62 9.95 -6.47 5.63
N ALA A 63 9.97 -6.63 4.29
CA ALA A 63 9.80 -5.51 3.37
C ALA A 63 8.47 -4.78 3.60
N GLY A 64 7.38 -5.53 3.75
CA GLY A 64 6.07 -4.99 4.11
C GLY A 64 6.09 -4.22 5.44
N ALA A 65 6.72 -4.78 6.47
CA ALA A 65 6.84 -4.15 7.78
C ALA A 65 7.61 -2.83 7.71
N ILE A 66 8.72 -2.78 6.96
CA ILE A 66 9.49 -1.54 6.73
C ILE A 66 8.60 -0.48 6.07
N MET A 67 7.86 -0.83 5.01
CA MET A 67 6.95 0.11 4.33
C MET A 67 5.89 0.68 5.27
N VAL A 68 5.27 -0.16 6.11
CA VAL A 68 4.28 0.27 7.11
C VAL A 68 4.90 1.22 8.12
N ILE A 69 6.03 0.85 8.73
CA ILE A 69 6.71 1.65 9.75
C ILE A 69 7.13 3.01 9.17
N CYS A 70 7.73 3.02 7.98
CA CYS A 70 8.14 4.25 7.32
C CYS A 70 6.95 5.13 6.97
N THR A 71 5.83 4.55 6.54
CA THR A 71 4.60 5.30 6.24
C THR A 71 4.03 5.95 7.50
N ILE A 72 3.94 5.21 8.61
CA ILE A 72 3.48 5.76 9.89
C ILE A 72 4.44 6.86 10.40
N ALA A 73 5.75 6.63 10.32
CA ALA A 73 6.75 7.62 10.69
C ALA A 73 6.63 8.90 9.85
N ARG A 74 6.38 8.77 8.54
CA ARG A 74 6.16 9.90 7.62
C ARG A 74 4.88 10.67 7.97
N LEU A 75 3.78 9.97 8.26
CA LEU A 75 2.53 10.60 8.69
C LEU A 75 2.71 11.38 9.99
N ARG A 76 3.44 10.79 10.96
CA ARG A 76 3.72 11.42 12.24
C ARG A 76 4.60 12.65 12.09
N TYR A 77 5.61 12.58 11.22
CA TYR A 77 6.49 13.70 10.93
C TYR A 77 5.75 14.86 10.27
N LEU A 78 4.84 14.57 9.31
CA LEU A 78 4.01 15.58 8.65
C LEU A 78 2.87 16.13 9.54
N SER A 79 2.84 15.76 10.82
CA SER A 79 1.80 16.12 11.82
C SER A 79 0.36 15.91 11.31
N VAL A 80 0.18 14.93 10.44
CA VAL A 80 -1.11 14.54 9.87
C VAL A 80 -1.95 13.85 10.96
N ASN A 81 -3.27 13.97 10.83
CA ASN A 81 -4.23 13.33 11.73
C ASN A 81 -3.94 11.83 11.90
N TRP A 82 -3.91 11.36 13.15
CA TRP A 82 -3.51 9.98 13.50
C TRP A 82 -4.41 8.91 12.88
N PHE A 83 -5.65 9.25 12.54
CA PHE A 83 -6.60 8.35 11.86
C PHE A 83 -6.09 7.85 10.49
N TRP A 84 -5.09 8.48 9.88
CA TRP A 84 -4.49 7.94 8.65
C TRP A 84 -3.63 6.69 8.88
N ALA A 85 -3.10 6.48 10.09
CA ALA A 85 -2.33 5.28 10.41
C ALA A 85 -3.16 3.99 10.32
N PRO A 86 -4.36 3.87 10.95
CA PRO A 86 -5.20 2.69 10.80
C PRO A 86 -5.71 2.53 9.36
N VAL A 87 -5.99 3.62 8.63
CA VAL A 87 -6.38 3.55 7.21
C VAL A 87 -5.27 2.90 6.38
N ALA A 88 -4.03 3.37 6.52
CA ALA A 88 -2.88 2.78 5.83
C ALA A 88 -2.68 1.31 6.24
N LEU A 89 -2.81 0.99 7.53
CA LEU A 89 -2.68 -0.40 8.02
C LEU A 89 -3.71 -1.34 7.39
N VAL A 90 -4.96 -0.92 7.25
CA VAL A 90 -5.99 -1.73 6.59
C VAL A 90 -5.65 -1.95 5.12
N TRP A 91 -5.19 -0.92 4.41
CA TRP A 91 -4.80 -1.10 3.02
C TRP A 91 -3.57 -1.99 2.87
N PHE A 92 -2.56 -1.84 3.74
CA PHE A 92 -1.39 -2.73 3.74
C PHE A 92 -1.76 -4.17 4.06
N SER A 93 -2.64 -4.42 5.04
CA SER A 93 -3.07 -5.77 5.39
C SER A 93 -3.92 -6.42 4.29
N ALA A 94 -4.85 -5.67 3.71
CA ALA A 94 -5.64 -6.11 2.56
C ALA A 94 -4.77 -6.43 1.34
N SER A 95 -3.67 -5.69 1.17
CA SER A 95 -2.77 -5.87 0.04
C SER A 95 -1.67 -6.91 0.28
N ALA A 96 -1.52 -7.44 1.50
CA ALA A 96 -0.33 -8.22 1.88
C ALA A 96 -0.12 -9.50 1.04
N ALA A 97 -1.21 -10.11 0.56
CA ALA A 97 -1.15 -11.31 -0.25
C ALA A 97 -0.66 -11.04 -1.69
N PHE A 98 -0.95 -9.85 -2.24
CA PHE A 98 -0.73 -9.55 -3.65
C PHE A 98 0.77 -9.51 -4.06
N PRO A 99 1.68 -8.87 -3.29
CA PRO A 99 3.11 -8.95 -3.56
C PRO A 99 3.67 -10.39 -3.56
N GLY A 100 3.06 -11.30 -2.79
CA GLY A 100 3.40 -12.72 -2.82
C GLY A 100 3.06 -13.39 -4.16
N ILE A 101 1.95 -12.99 -4.78
CA ILE A 101 1.54 -13.46 -6.12
C ILE A 101 2.54 -12.97 -7.17
N LEU A 102 2.96 -11.70 -7.09
CA LEU A 102 3.98 -11.13 -7.98
C LEU A 102 5.33 -11.85 -7.89
N ALA A 103 5.71 -12.32 -6.70
CA ALA A 103 6.92 -13.13 -6.53
C ALA A 103 6.84 -14.44 -7.34
N GLY A 104 5.66 -15.07 -7.39
CA GLY A 104 5.42 -16.23 -8.25
C GLY A 104 5.51 -15.91 -9.74
N GLY A 105 5.32 -14.66 -10.15
CA GLY A 105 5.24 -14.31 -11.58
C GLY A 105 6.57 -14.32 -12.31
N TRP A 106 7.65 -14.16 -11.54
CA TRP A 106 9.01 -14.28 -12.03
C TRP A 106 9.44 -15.71 -12.35
N THR A 107 8.66 -16.72 -11.96
CA THR A 107 8.87 -18.13 -12.33
C THR A 107 8.36 -18.48 -13.74
N GLY A 108 7.84 -17.51 -14.49
CA GLY A 108 7.30 -17.70 -15.84
C GLY A 108 5.91 -18.36 -15.89
N GLN A 109 5.30 -18.60 -14.72
CA GLN A 109 3.97 -19.23 -14.61
C GLN A 109 2.80 -18.25 -14.54
N LEU A 110 3.03 -16.94 -14.40
CA LEU A 110 1.95 -15.95 -14.39
C LEU A 110 1.72 -15.34 -15.76
N ARG A 111 0.49 -15.50 -16.23
CA ARG A 111 -0.05 -14.70 -17.33
C ARG A 111 -0.25 -13.27 -16.82
N PRO A 112 0.13 -12.24 -17.59
CA PRO A 112 -0.05 -10.84 -17.20
C PRO A 112 -1.53 -10.50 -16.97
N GLU A 113 -2.45 -11.19 -17.64
CA GLU A 113 -3.90 -11.07 -17.40
C GLU A 113 -4.28 -11.38 -15.94
N MET A 114 -3.75 -12.48 -15.39
CA MET A 114 -4.06 -12.91 -14.02
C MET A 114 -3.57 -11.93 -12.96
N VAL A 115 -2.49 -11.19 -13.24
CA VAL A 115 -1.96 -10.15 -12.34
C VAL A 115 -2.91 -8.95 -12.29
N VAL A 116 -3.47 -8.56 -13.44
CA VAL A 116 -4.42 -7.45 -13.52
C VAL A 116 -5.75 -7.83 -12.89
N GLU A 117 -6.24 -9.06 -13.10
CA GLU A 117 -7.48 -9.55 -12.50
C GLU A 117 -7.39 -9.73 -10.98
N SER A 118 -6.22 -10.11 -10.46
CA SER A 118 -6.00 -10.32 -9.02
C SER A 118 -5.57 -9.06 -8.26
N LEU A 119 -5.46 -7.91 -8.93
CA LEU A 119 -4.99 -6.66 -8.35
C LEU A 119 -6.01 -6.13 -7.33
N PRO A 120 -5.69 -6.13 -6.02
CA PRO A 120 -6.61 -5.64 -5.01
C PRO A 120 -6.75 -4.13 -5.15
N VAL A 121 -7.98 -3.61 -5.09
CA VAL A 121 -8.21 -2.16 -5.12
C VAL A 121 -7.49 -1.47 -3.95
N ALA A 122 -7.42 -2.12 -2.79
CA ALA A 122 -6.65 -1.65 -1.64
C ALA A 122 -5.17 -1.39 -1.95
N PHE A 123 -4.57 -2.18 -2.84
CA PHE A 123 -3.17 -2.02 -3.26
C PHE A 123 -2.98 -0.74 -4.07
N LEU A 124 -3.96 -0.38 -4.91
CA LEU A 124 -3.95 0.89 -5.64
C LEU A 124 -4.06 2.09 -4.71
N PHE A 125 -4.97 2.04 -3.73
CA PHE A 125 -5.11 3.11 -2.73
C PHE A 125 -3.81 3.33 -1.94
N VAL A 126 -3.19 2.27 -1.41
CA VAL A 126 -1.94 2.41 -0.66
C VAL A 126 -0.79 2.88 -1.54
N THR A 127 -0.72 2.44 -2.80
CA THR A 127 0.33 2.85 -3.74
C THR A 127 0.23 4.34 -4.06
N VAL A 128 -0.96 4.83 -4.39
CA VAL A 128 -1.22 6.26 -4.61
C VAL A 128 -0.89 7.06 -3.35
N PHE A 129 -1.30 6.57 -2.18
CA PHE A 129 -1.05 7.24 -0.91
C PHE A 129 0.45 7.33 -0.56
N CYS A 130 1.19 6.23 -0.70
CA CYS A 130 2.65 6.22 -0.52
C CYS A 130 3.34 7.14 -1.52
N GLY A 131 2.88 7.12 -2.79
CA GLY A 131 3.34 8.04 -3.84
C GLY A 131 3.18 9.51 -3.44
N TYR A 132 2.01 9.87 -2.91
CA TYR A 132 1.73 11.21 -2.41
C TYR A 132 2.65 11.60 -1.24
N LEU A 133 2.98 10.67 -0.34
CA LEU A 133 3.86 10.92 0.80
C LEU A 133 5.34 11.14 0.44
N PHE A 134 5.75 10.76 -0.77
CA PHE A 134 7.09 11.09 -1.30
C PHE A 134 7.30 12.58 -1.56
N ILE A 135 6.22 13.33 -1.69
CA ILE A 135 6.30 14.77 -1.96
C ILE A 135 6.94 15.49 -0.76
N ALA A 136 7.91 16.34 -1.05
CA ALA A 136 8.66 17.10 -0.05
C ALA A 136 7.87 18.33 0.45
N PHE A 137 6.84 18.09 1.25
CA PHE A 137 6.04 19.17 1.87
C PHE A 137 6.85 20.10 2.79
N GLU A 138 8.02 19.66 3.27
CA GLU A 138 8.93 20.43 4.13
C GLU A 138 9.56 21.64 3.43
N GLU A 139 9.77 21.57 2.11
CA GLU A 139 10.56 22.55 1.35
C GLU A 139 9.69 23.64 0.72
N GLY A 140 8.37 23.44 0.70
CA GLY A 140 7.41 24.37 0.09
C GLY A 140 6.39 24.92 1.08
N ARG A 141 5.60 25.92 0.66
CA ARG A 141 4.42 26.41 1.41
C ARG A 141 3.21 25.46 1.33
N MET A 142 3.41 24.21 0.90
CA MET A 142 2.34 23.25 0.67
C MET A 142 1.94 22.58 1.98
N VAL A 143 0.65 22.62 2.30
CA VAL A 143 0.09 21.95 3.48
C VAL A 143 -0.43 20.57 3.04
N PRO A 144 -0.08 19.46 3.72
CA PRO A 144 -0.56 18.14 3.36
C PRO A 144 -2.10 18.07 3.35
N PHE A 145 -2.67 17.43 2.33
CA PHE A 145 -4.11 17.33 2.04
C PHE A 145 -4.81 18.66 1.72
N GLY A 146 -4.04 19.73 1.49
CA GLY A 146 -4.55 21.04 1.10
C GLY A 146 -5.21 21.80 2.26
N GLN A 147 -5.32 23.12 2.10
CA GLN A 147 -5.93 23.98 3.13
C GLN A 147 -7.47 23.97 3.09
N ARG A 148 -8.07 23.66 1.93
CA ARG A 148 -9.53 23.70 1.71
C ARG A 148 -10.22 22.56 2.47
N ALA A 149 -11.17 22.91 3.32
CA ALA A 149 -11.90 21.93 4.15
C ALA A 149 -12.70 20.92 3.31
N TRP A 150 -13.37 21.37 2.25
CA TRP A 150 -14.15 20.48 1.38
C TRP A 150 -13.28 19.42 0.69
N LEU A 151 -12.07 19.79 0.27
CA LEU A 151 -11.15 18.88 -0.41
C LEU A 151 -10.67 17.78 0.54
N ARG A 152 -10.39 18.15 1.80
CA ARG A 152 -10.07 17.20 2.86
C ARG A 152 -11.23 16.23 3.13
N VAL A 153 -12.47 16.71 3.10
CA VAL A 153 -13.66 15.85 3.25
C VAL A 153 -13.77 14.87 2.09
N VAL A 154 -13.58 15.31 0.84
CA VAL A 154 -13.59 14.41 -0.33
C VAL A 154 -12.51 13.33 -0.21
N ILE A 155 -11.29 13.70 0.17
CA ILE A 155 -10.19 12.76 0.39
C ILE A 155 -10.55 11.75 1.48
N TRP A 156 -11.13 12.19 2.59
CA TRP A 156 -11.57 11.30 3.68
C TRP A 156 -12.70 10.35 3.27
N ILE A 157 -13.68 10.83 2.51
CA ILE A 157 -14.78 9.99 2.01
C ILE A 157 -14.23 8.93 1.07
N ALA A 158 -13.39 9.31 0.11
CA ALA A 158 -12.81 8.37 -0.83
C ALA A 158 -11.86 7.36 -0.15
N ALA A 159 -11.08 7.80 0.83
CA ALA A 159 -10.24 6.92 1.64
C ALA A 159 -11.08 5.96 2.51
N GLY A 160 -12.14 6.46 3.15
CA GLY A 160 -13.06 5.67 3.95
C GLY A 160 -13.77 4.62 3.10
N TYR A 161 -14.20 4.98 1.88
CA TYR A 161 -14.73 4.04 0.90
C TYR A 161 -13.70 2.94 0.61
N GLY A 162 -12.45 3.30 0.26
CA GLY A 162 -11.40 2.32 -0.02
C GLY A 162 -11.09 1.38 1.15
N VAL A 163 -11.17 1.87 2.40
CA VAL A 163 -11.03 1.03 3.61
C VAL A 163 -12.18 0.04 3.73
N LEU A 164 -13.41 0.49 3.52
CA LEU A 164 -14.59 -0.36 3.63
C LEU A 164 -14.63 -1.41 2.52
N THR A 165 -14.25 -1.06 1.28
CA THR A 165 -14.06 -2.01 0.19
C THR A 165 -12.97 -3.03 0.51
N ALA A 166 -11.83 -2.59 1.07
CA ALA A 166 -10.75 -3.48 1.48
C ALA A 166 -11.21 -4.50 2.55
N ILE A 167 -12.02 -4.05 3.52
CA ILE A 167 -12.62 -4.92 4.53
C ILE A 167 -13.59 -5.91 3.88
N ALA A 168 -14.42 -5.47 2.93
CA ALA A 168 -15.41 -6.29 2.26
C ALA A 168 -14.77 -7.42 1.43
N GLU A 169 -13.71 -7.10 0.68
CA GLU A 169 -13.11 -8.01 -0.30
C GLU A 169 -12.02 -8.92 0.28
N THR A 170 -11.41 -8.56 1.42
CA THR A 170 -10.29 -9.34 1.97
C THR A 170 -10.77 -10.35 3.01
N PRO A 171 -10.87 -11.65 2.67
CA PRO A 171 -11.21 -12.68 3.65
C PRO A 171 -10.12 -12.78 4.72
N GLY A 172 -10.53 -12.88 5.99
CA GLY A 172 -9.59 -13.05 7.10
C GLY A 172 -8.86 -11.77 7.54
N LEU A 173 -9.21 -10.59 7.02
CA LEU A 173 -8.65 -9.31 7.48
C LEU A 173 -8.87 -9.09 9.00
N GLY A 174 -9.96 -9.63 9.55
CA GLY A 174 -10.26 -9.63 10.99
C GLY A 174 -9.42 -10.60 11.84
N ALA A 175 -8.70 -11.55 11.24
CA ALA A 175 -7.95 -12.57 11.97
C ALA A 175 -6.73 -11.98 12.71
N LEU A 176 -6.02 -11.04 12.07
CA LEU A 176 -4.89 -10.34 12.66
C LEU A 176 -5.28 -9.55 13.92
N PRO A 177 -6.27 -8.63 13.88
CA PRO A 177 -6.70 -7.90 15.07
C PRO A 177 -7.32 -8.82 16.13
N ALA A 178 -8.07 -9.85 15.73
CA ALA A 178 -8.61 -10.84 16.68
C ALA A 178 -7.51 -11.56 17.46
N ARG A 179 -6.38 -11.90 16.80
CA ARG A 179 -5.23 -12.54 17.44
C ARG A 179 -4.46 -11.58 18.35
N ILE A 180 -4.27 -10.33 17.93
CA ILE A 180 -3.55 -9.30 18.71
C ILE A 180 -4.35 -8.94 19.99
N LEU A 181 -5.66 -8.80 19.87
CA LEU A 181 -6.54 -8.43 20.98
C LEU A 181 -6.97 -9.63 21.84
N GLY A 182 -6.62 -10.86 21.45
CA GLY A 182 -7.08 -12.08 22.13
C GLY A 182 -8.59 -12.29 22.09
N MET A 183 -9.26 -11.68 21.11
CA MET A 183 -10.73 -11.62 21.00
C MET A 183 -11.18 -12.29 19.69
N PRO A 184 -11.44 -13.61 19.69
CA PRO A 184 -11.77 -14.35 18.47
C PRO A 184 -13.11 -13.91 17.85
N TRP A 185 -14.02 -13.34 18.65
CA TRP A 185 -15.32 -12.86 18.18
C TRP A 185 -15.21 -11.71 17.15
N ILE A 186 -14.09 -10.96 17.15
CA ILE A 186 -13.84 -9.88 16.20
C ILE A 186 -13.73 -10.44 14.77
N ALA A 187 -13.02 -11.56 14.60
CA ALA A 187 -12.87 -12.19 13.29
C ALA A 187 -14.22 -12.67 12.75
N SER A 188 -15.05 -13.30 13.60
CA SER A 188 -16.38 -13.76 13.21
C SER A 188 -17.34 -12.61 12.92
N ALA A 189 -17.29 -11.52 13.70
CA ALA A 189 -18.11 -10.34 13.47
C ALA A 189 -17.77 -9.68 12.14
N VAL A 190 -16.47 -9.46 11.87
CA VAL A 190 -16.02 -8.90 10.59
C VAL A 190 -16.45 -9.79 9.42
N ALA A 191 -16.23 -11.11 9.52
CA ALA A 191 -16.64 -12.06 8.49
C ALA A 191 -18.16 -12.07 8.23
N ALA A 192 -18.98 -11.87 9.26
CA ALA A 192 -20.43 -11.78 9.12
C ALA A 192 -20.89 -10.49 8.41
N PHE A 193 -20.17 -9.39 8.59
CA PHE A 193 -20.48 -8.10 7.95
C PHE A 193 -19.93 -7.97 6.53
N GLN A 194 -18.88 -8.71 6.17
CA GLN A 194 -18.25 -8.70 4.85
C GLN A 194 -19.22 -8.86 3.66
N PRO A 195 -20.11 -9.86 3.61
CA PRO A 195 -21.02 -10.03 2.48
C PRO A 195 -22.02 -8.88 2.34
N LEU A 196 -22.46 -8.30 3.47
CA LEU A 196 -23.37 -7.16 3.47
C LEU A 196 -22.67 -5.89 2.95
N LEU A 197 -21.43 -5.65 3.38
CA LEU A 197 -20.63 -4.56 2.84
C LEU A 197 -20.38 -4.75 1.34
N ALA A 198 -20.00 -5.95 0.90
CA ALA A 198 -19.76 -6.25 -0.51
C ALA A 198 -21.00 -5.95 -1.35
N ALA A 199 -22.18 -6.36 -0.90
CA ALA A 199 -23.45 -6.09 -1.60
C ALA A 199 -23.79 -4.59 -1.69
N ILE A 200 -23.51 -3.81 -0.64
CA ILE A 200 -23.75 -2.36 -0.63
C ILE A 200 -22.77 -1.65 -1.57
N PHE A 201 -21.49 -2.02 -1.55
CA PHE A 201 -20.45 -1.34 -2.33
C PHE A 201 -20.44 -1.70 -3.80
N ASP A 202 -20.96 -2.88 -4.15
CA ASP A 202 -21.21 -3.27 -5.53
C ASP A 202 -22.30 -2.39 -6.20
N LEU A 203 -23.12 -1.68 -5.41
CA LEU A 203 -24.20 -0.79 -5.88
C LEU A 203 -25.15 -1.47 -6.88
N GLY A 204 -25.24 -2.80 -6.84
CA GLY A 204 -26.03 -3.61 -7.78
C GLY A 204 -25.42 -3.71 -9.20
N THR A 205 -24.17 -3.30 -9.40
CA THR A 205 -23.51 -3.33 -10.71
C THR A 205 -22.86 -4.68 -11.04
N GLY A 206 -22.60 -5.53 -10.04
CA GLY A 206 -21.83 -6.77 -10.21
C GLY A 206 -20.38 -6.53 -10.58
N SER A 207 -19.83 -5.33 -10.31
CA SER A 207 -18.54 -4.88 -10.84
C SER A 207 -17.76 -4.02 -9.86
N MET A 208 -16.42 -4.06 -9.94
CA MET A 208 -15.54 -3.19 -9.16
C MET A 208 -15.47 -1.73 -9.67
N MET A 209 -16.28 -1.35 -10.67
CA MET A 209 -16.32 0.01 -11.24
C MET A 209 -16.50 1.12 -10.18
N PRO A 210 -17.38 0.98 -9.18
CA PRO A 210 -17.53 2.00 -8.14
C PRO A 210 -16.26 2.25 -7.34
N ALA A 211 -15.49 1.19 -7.06
CA ALA A 211 -14.25 1.28 -6.32
C ALA A 211 -13.14 1.99 -7.13
N TYR A 212 -13.07 1.72 -8.44
CA TYR A 212 -12.18 2.45 -9.34
C TYR A 212 -12.57 3.92 -9.51
N ALA A 213 -13.86 4.24 -9.55
CA ALA A 213 -14.33 5.62 -9.60
C ALA A 213 -13.93 6.40 -8.34
N MET A 214 -14.06 5.77 -7.16
CA MET A 214 -13.61 6.36 -5.89
C MET A 214 -12.10 6.51 -5.80
N LEU A 215 -11.34 5.55 -6.37
CA LEU A 215 -9.89 5.69 -6.51
C LEU A 215 -9.52 6.88 -7.41
N ALA A 216 -10.19 7.03 -8.56
CA ALA A 216 -9.96 8.16 -9.46
C ALA A 216 -10.27 9.49 -8.78
N LEU A 217 -11.35 9.56 -8.00
CA LEU A 217 -11.70 10.72 -7.18
C LEU A 217 -10.63 11.00 -6.11
N PHE A 218 -10.13 9.96 -5.45
CA PHE A 218 -9.05 10.07 -4.46
C PHE A 218 -7.77 10.65 -5.08
N VAL A 219 -7.34 10.11 -6.23
CA VAL A 219 -6.17 10.59 -6.98
C VAL A 219 -6.38 12.06 -7.40
N ALA A 220 -7.53 12.37 -7.99
CA ALA A 220 -7.85 13.73 -8.43
C ALA A 220 -7.85 14.72 -7.27
N ALA A 221 -8.41 14.34 -6.12
CA ALA A 221 -8.43 15.17 -4.92
C ALA A 221 -7.03 15.37 -4.33
N LEU A 222 -6.19 14.33 -4.31
CA LEU A 222 -4.79 14.46 -3.90
C LEU A 222 -4.01 15.37 -4.84
N CYS A 223 -4.14 15.20 -6.16
CA CYS A 223 -3.52 16.11 -7.14
C CYS A 223 -4.02 17.55 -6.97
N ALA A 224 -5.32 17.74 -6.80
CA ALA A 224 -5.91 19.04 -6.54
C ALA A 224 -5.41 19.68 -5.24
N SER A 225 -5.04 18.89 -4.24
CA SER A 225 -4.45 19.37 -2.99
C SER A 225 -3.06 19.99 -3.17
N LEU A 226 -2.34 19.60 -4.23
CA LEU A 226 -0.99 20.07 -4.55
C LEU A 226 -0.99 21.39 -5.35
N LEU A 227 -2.13 21.79 -5.93
CA LEU A 227 -2.17 23.02 -6.73
C LEU A 227 -1.89 24.25 -5.84
N PRO A 228 -1.07 25.21 -6.33
CA PRO A 228 -0.83 26.46 -5.65
C PRO A 228 -2.17 27.18 -5.39
N GLN A 229 -2.52 27.38 -4.13
CA GLN A 229 -3.78 28.05 -3.78
C GLN A 229 -3.71 29.57 -4.00
N ASP A 230 -2.51 30.09 -4.30
CA ASP A 230 -2.17 31.49 -4.53
C ASP A 230 -2.22 31.90 -6.01
N ILE A 231 -3.12 31.34 -6.84
CA ILE A 231 -3.35 31.86 -8.20
C ILE A 231 -3.74 33.35 -8.14
N ALA A 232 -4.44 33.77 -7.07
CA ALA A 232 -4.78 35.17 -6.81
C ALA A 232 -3.57 36.08 -6.47
N ARG A 233 -2.44 35.52 -6.00
CA ARG A 233 -1.22 36.31 -5.70
C ARG A 233 -0.17 36.27 -6.80
N LEU A 234 -0.21 35.29 -7.69
CA LEU A 234 0.52 35.35 -8.97
C LEU A 234 0.04 36.51 -9.85
N ALA A 235 -1.19 37.00 -9.63
CA ALA A 235 -1.73 38.21 -10.23
C ALA A 235 -1.43 39.50 -9.41
N ALA A 236 -0.76 39.41 -8.25
CA ALA A 236 -0.33 40.60 -7.53
C ALA A 236 0.87 41.19 -8.29
N PRO A 237 0.78 42.43 -8.83
CA PRO A 237 1.88 43.00 -9.59
C PRO A 237 3.10 43.13 -8.68
N PHE A 238 4.27 42.83 -9.26
CA PHE A 238 5.59 43.13 -8.70
C PHE A 238 5.66 44.61 -8.31
N MET A 239 5.15 44.98 -7.13
CA MET A 239 5.42 46.30 -6.58
C MET A 239 6.83 46.25 -6.01
N LEU A 240 7.78 46.75 -6.81
CA LEU A 240 9.11 47.14 -6.39
C LEU A 240 9.00 47.87 -5.06
N ARG A 241 9.46 47.21 -4.00
CA ARG A 241 9.57 47.75 -2.65
C ARG A 241 10.46 48.97 -2.73
N ARG A 242 9.82 50.14 -2.74
CA ARG A 242 10.45 51.47 -2.79
C ARG A 242 11.54 51.53 -1.73
N SER A 243 12.77 51.78 -2.18
CA SER A 243 13.87 52.12 -1.29
C SER A 243 13.46 53.34 -0.46
N ARG A 244 13.69 53.29 0.84
CA ARG A 244 13.79 54.49 1.65
C ARG A 244 15.19 54.48 2.25
N HIS A 245 15.94 55.48 1.79
CA HIS A 245 17.07 56.07 2.50
C HIS A 245 16.69 56.41 3.94
#